data_AF-A0A669DQI3-F1
#
_entry.id   AF-A0A669DQI3-F1
#
_cell.length_a   1.000
_cell.length_b   1.000
_cell.length_c   1.000
_cell.angle_alpha   90.00
_cell.angle_beta   90.00
_cell.angle_gamma   90.00
#
_symmetry.space_group_name_H-M   'P 1'
#
loop_
_entity.id
_entity.type
_entity.pdbx_description
1 polymer ?
#
loop_
_entity_poly.entity_id
_entity_poly.type
_entity_poly.pdbx_seq_one_letter_code
_entity_poly.pdbx_strand_id
1 'polypeptide(L)'
;MLSALVCGALVFPGLFCGSRKVLKSTFTQWSDADVVCVSERLVSAIHASLATAAGVTVMTSCRDVITDSHWLVNGFVLFGVPYVVFDIYAMYLSHYHTQKLGDFFIGCLFTTEFSTPFVSIGKILIQLGLNNTRLHRINGIIVLLSFFTCRILLFPFMYWMYGRQFGIPLHRVVFHLPLQCNVGNLVLLAPQIYWFILLLRKANRLYLRQRKGPARKD
;
A
#
# COMPACT_ATOMS: atom_id res chain seq x y z
N MET A 1 -22.72 -12.72 3.11
CA MET A 1 -21.32 -12.25 3.31
C MET A 1 -20.33 -13.34 2.93
N LEU A 2 -20.37 -14.54 3.53
CA LEU A 2 -19.49 -15.68 3.16
C LEU A 2 -19.47 -15.99 1.66
N SER A 3 -20.63 -15.91 0.99
CA SER A 3 -20.78 -16.16 -0.45
C SER A 3 -19.94 -15.23 -1.34
N ALA A 4 -19.73 -13.97 -0.94
CA ALA A 4 -18.90 -13.02 -1.68
C ALA A 4 -17.41 -13.38 -1.58
N LEU A 5 -16.98 -13.88 -0.41
CA LEU A 5 -15.61 -14.31 -0.17
C LEU A 5 -15.30 -15.62 -0.93
N VAL A 6 -16.22 -16.58 -0.92
CA VAL A 6 -16.11 -17.82 -1.71
C VAL A 6 -16.11 -17.51 -3.21
N CYS A 7 -16.96 -16.58 -3.67
CA CYS A 7 -17.00 -16.15 -5.06
C CYS A 7 -15.66 -15.52 -5.47
N GLY A 8 -15.10 -14.59 -4.68
CA GLY A 8 -13.77 -14.03 -4.93
C GLY A 8 -12.68 -15.11 -4.97
N ALA A 9 -12.68 -16.01 -3.98
CA ALA A 9 -11.69 -17.09 -3.88
C ALA A 9 -11.75 -18.10 -5.05
N LEU A 10 -12.88 -18.21 -5.76
CA LEU A 10 -13.01 -19.05 -6.95
C LEU A 10 -12.71 -18.26 -8.24
N VAL A 11 -13.19 -17.02 -8.33
CA VAL A 11 -13.13 -16.20 -9.53
C VAL A 11 -11.70 -15.76 -9.84
N PHE A 12 -10.92 -15.30 -8.86
CA PHE A 12 -9.56 -14.81 -9.11
C PHE A 12 -8.58 -15.93 -9.55
N PRO A 13 -8.53 -17.10 -8.87
CA PRO A 13 -7.71 -18.21 -9.35
C PRO A 13 -8.21 -18.79 -10.68
N GLY A 14 -9.52 -18.82 -10.89
CA GLY A 14 -10.13 -19.26 -12.15
C GLY A 14 -9.75 -18.37 -13.34
N LEU A 15 -9.85 -17.04 -13.17
CA LEU A 15 -9.41 -16.05 -14.17
C LEU A 15 -7.92 -16.13 -14.45
N PHE A 16 -7.09 -16.36 -13.43
CA PHE A 16 -5.65 -16.53 -13.59
C PHE A 16 -5.30 -17.81 -14.37
N CYS A 17 -5.87 -18.95 -14.00
CA CYS A 17 -5.65 -20.22 -14.71
C CYS A 17 -6.19 -20.18 -16.14
N GLY A 18 -7.37 -19.56 -16.35
CA GLY A 18 -7.98 -19.36 -17.67
C GLY A 18 -7.13 -18.46 -18.56
N SER A 19 -6.74 -17.28 -18.08
CA SER A 19 -5.87 -16.37 -18.83
C SER A 19 -4.52 -17.01 -19.16
N ARG A 20 -3.90 -17.74 -18.22
CA ARG A 20 -2.64 -18.46 -18.46
C ARG A 20 -2.78 -19.51 -19.56
N LYS A 21 -3.86 -20.31 -19.56
CA LYS A 21 -4.15 -21.29 -20.63
C LYS A 21 -4.34 -20.62 -21.98
N VAL A 22 -5.13 -19.54 -22.03
CA VAL A 22 -5.40 -18.80 -23.27
C VAL A 22 -4.13 -18.14 -23.80
N LEU A 23 -3.35 -17.47 -22.94
CA LEU A 23 -2.09 -16.84 -23.35
C LEU A 23 -1.07 -17.86 -23.82
N LYS A 24 -0.91 -18.99 -23.11
CA LYS A 24 0.05 -20.03 -23.51
C LYS A 24 -0.36 -20.74 -24.80
N SER A 25 -1.66 -20.82 -25.08
CA SER A 25 -2.19 -21.35 -26.35
C SER A 25 -2.10 -20.35 -27.51
N THR A 26 -2.17 -19.04 -27.23
CA THR A 26 -2.17 -17.98 -28.25
C THR A 26 -0.75 -17.52 -28.59
N PHE A 27 0.16 -17.51 -27.60
CA PHE A 27 1.54 -17.08 -27.73
C PHE A 27 2.48 -18.19 -27.24
N THR A 28 2.70 -19.19 -28.09
CA THR A 28 3.57 -20.34 -27.81
C THR A 28 5.04 -19.98 -27.63
N GLN A 29 5.47 -18.76 -27.99
CA GLN A 29 6.85 -18.29 -27.83
C GLN A 29 7.13 -17.57 -26.49
N TRP A 30 6.11 -17.33 -25.65
CA TRP A 30 6.29 -16.59 -24.40
C TRP A 30 6.84 -17.46 -23.27
N SER A 31 7.76 -16.90 -22.48
CA SER A 31 8.28 -17.55 -21.28
C SER A 31 7.18 -17.70 -20.23
N ASP A 32 7.26 -18.73 -19.38
CA ASP A 32 6.30 -18.91 -18.26
C ASP A 32 6.26 -17.66 -17.35
N ALA A 33 7.36 -16.91 -17.24
CA ALA A 33 7.41 -15.64 -16.50
C ALA A 33 6.57 -14.53 -17.15
N ASP A 34 6.65 -14.38 -18.47
CA ASP A 34 5.92 -13.36 -19.24
C ASP A 34 4.42 -13.63 -19.19
N VAL A 35 4.03 -14.90 -19.34
CA VAL A 35 2.63 -15.32 -19.25
C VAL A 35 2.07 -15.04 -17.86
N VAL A 36 2.82 -15.34 -16.79
CA VAL A 36 2.39 -15.07 -15.40
C VAL A 36 2.23 -13.56 -15.17
N CYS A 37 3.19 -12.75 -15.61
CA CYS A 37 3.15 -11.29 -15.45
C CYS A 37 1.96 -10.66 -16.19
N VAL A 38 1.68 -11.08 -17.42
CA VAL A 38 0.55 -10.53 -18.19
C VAL A 38 -0.79 -11.00 -17.62
N SER A 39 -0.90 -12.27 -17.21
CA SER A 39 -2.09 -12.79 -16.52
C SER A 39 -2.38 -12.04 -15.22
N GLU A 40 -1.36 -11.74 -14.42
CA GLU A 40 -1.49 -10.92 -13.21
C GLU A 40 -2.04 -9.52 -13.52
N ARG A 41 -1.46 -8.83 -14.52
CA ARG A 41 -1.91 -7.50 -14.94
C ARG A 41 -3.35 -7.49 -15.45
N LEU A 42 -3.78 -8.54 -16.14
CA LEU A 42 -5.16 -8.69 -16.60
C LEU A 42 -6.12 -8.88 -15.42
N VAL A 43 -5.78 -9.75 -14.46
CA VAL A 43 -6.60 -9.96 -13.25
C VAL A 43 -6.70 -8.67 -12.42
N SER A 44 -5.59 -7.93 -12.30
CA SER A 44 -5.54 -6.62 -11.62
C SER A 44 -6.43 -5.59 -12.30
N ALA A 45 -6.38 -5.49 -13.63
CA ALA A 45 -7.23 -4.55 -14.39
C ALA A 45 -8.73 -4.85 -14.22
N ILE A 46 -9.12 -6.13 -14.19
CA ILE A 46 -10.50 -6.55 -13.94
C ILE A 46 -10.92 -6.20 -12.51
N HIS A 47 -10.07 -6.42 -11.51
CA HIS A 47 -10.39 -6.02 -10.13
C HIS A 47 -10.54 -4.50 -10.01
N ALA A 48 -9.65 -3.72 -10.65
CA ALA A 48 -9.70 -2.27 -10.64
C ALA A 48 -10.97 -1.70 -11.30
N SER A 49 -11.41 -2.29 -12.42
CA SER A 49 -12.65 -1.87 -13.08
C SER A 49 -13.89 -2.18 -12.23
N LEU A 50 -13.94 -3.35 -11.60
CA LEU A 50 -15.00 -3.73 -10.66
C LEU A 50 -15.01 -2.82 -9.42
N ALA A 51 -13.85 -2.49 -8.87
CA ALA A 51 -13.72 -1.56 -7.74
C ALA A 51 -14.23 -0.16 -8.10
N THR A 52 -13.88 0.32 -9.29
CA THR A 52 -14.30 1.63 -9.79
C THR A 52 -15.82 1.67 -9.99
N ALA A 53 -16.39 0.64 -10.63
CA ALA A 53 -17.84 0.54 -10.84
C ALA A 53 -18.60 0.46 -9.51
N ALA A 54 -18.11 -0.34 -8.55
CA ALA A 54 -18.70 -0.43 -7.22
C ALA A 54 -18.62 0.91 -6.46
N GLY A 55 -17.48 1.60 -6.53
CA GLY A 55 -17.28 2.92 -5.94
C GLY A 55 -18.25 3.97 -6.50
N VAL A 56 -18.36 4.08 -7.83
CA VAL A 56 -19.30 5.01 -8.48
C VAL A 56 -20.73 4.71 -8.06
N THR A 57 -21.14 3.43 -8.05
CA THR A 57 -22.49 3.02 -7.66
C THR A 57 -22.82 3.41 -6.22
N VAL A 58 -21.87 3.25 -5.30
CA VAL A 58 -22.06 3.67 -3.89
C VAL A 58 -22.16 5.18 -3.80
N MET A 59 -21.29 5.91 -4.49
CA MET A 59 -21.28 7.38 -4.49
C MET A 59 -22.57 7.98 -5.05
N THR A 60 -23.21 7.34 -6.04
CA THR A 60 -24.49 7.82 -6.60
C THR A 60 -25.70 7.39 -5.77
N SER A 61 -25.56 6.37 -4.92
CA SER A 61 -26.69 5.78 -4.18
C SER A 61 -26.81 6.28 -2.74
N CYS A 62 -25.71 6.66 -2.11
CA CYS A 62 -25.71 7.24 -0.76
C CYS A 62 -26.11 8.72 -0.80
N ARG A 63 -27.10 9.11 0.01
CA ARG A 63 -27.48 10.53 0.18
C ARG A 63 -26.67 11.18 1.30
N ASP A 64 -26.33 10.42 2.34
CA ASP A 64 -25.57 10.90 3.49
C ASP A 64 -24.15 10.27 3.52
N VAL A 65 -23.13 11.09 3.23
CA VAL A 65 -21.74 10.63 2.99
C VAL A 65 -21.10 9.97 4.22
N ILE A 66 -21.54 10.32 5.43
CA ILE A 66 -20.87 9.94 6.68
C ILE A 66 -21.57 8.77 7.38
N THR A 67 -22.89 8.68 7.26
CA THR A 67 -23.72 7.77 8.06
C THR A 67 -24.31 6.62 7.27
N ASP A 68 -24.44 6.75 5.94
CA ASP A 68 -25.01 5.69 5.11
C ASP A 68 -23.96 4.59 4.85
N SER A 69 -24.32 3.36 5.23
CA SER A 69 -23.55 2.17 4.88
C SER A 69 -24.22 1.44 3.73
N HIS A 70 -23.53 1.35 2.59
CA HIS A 70 -24.06 0.64 1.42
C HIS A 70 -23.63 -0.84 1.47
N TRP A 71 -24.59 -1.76 1.32
CA TRP A 71 -24.33 -3.21 1.34
C TRP A 71 -23.25 -3.65 0.34
N LEU A 72 -23.15 -2.93 -0.78
CA LEU A 72 -22.13 -3.14 -1.82
C LEU A 72 -20.70 -2.93 -1.31
N VAL A 73 -20.47 -1.98 -0.38
CA VAL A 73 -19.15 -1.76 0.22
C VAL A 73 -18.74 -2.98 1.04
N ASN A 74 -19.63 -3.47 1.90
CA ASN A 74 -19.35 -4.64 2.74
C ASN A 74 -19.14 -5.92 1.91
N GLY A 75 -19.89 -6.09 0.82
CA GLY A 75 -19.70 -7.19 -0.12
C GLY A 75 -18.39 -7.09 -0.90
N PHE A 76 -18.06 -5.89 -1.39
CA PHE A 76 -16.86 -5.65 -2.19
C PHE A 76 -15.58 -5.76 -1.36
N VAL A 77 -15.59 -5.30 -0.11
CA VAL A 77 -14.45 -5.49 0.82
C VAL A 77 -14.18 -6.98 1.04
N LEU A 78 -15.22 -7.79 1.29
CA LEU A 78 -15.06 -9.23 1.45
C LEU A 78 -14.62 -9.94 0.16
N PHE A 79 -15.06 -9.45 -1.00
CA PHE A 79 -14.65 -9.94 -2.31
C PHE A 79 -13.20 -9.54 -2.65
N GLY A 80 -12.72 -8.39 -2.16
CA GLY A 80 -11.36 -7.91 -2.37
C GLY A 80 -10.29 -8.62 -1.54
N VAL A 81 -10.65 -9.24 -0.40
CA VAL A 81 -9.69 -9.99 0.43
C VAL A 81 -9.00 -11.12 -0.35
N PRO A 82 -9.72 -12.01 -1.07
CA PRO A 82 -9.10 -12.99 -1.96
C PRO A 82 -8.17 -12.39 -3.03
N TYR A 83 -8.50 -11.21 -3.58
CA TYR A 83 -7.65 -10.52 -4.55
C TYR A 83 -6.31 -10.11 -3.92
N VAL A 84 -6.31 -9.54 -2.71
CA VAL A 84 -5.08 -9.15 -2.01
C VAL A 84 -4.20 -10.37 -1.71
N VAL A 85 -4.79 -11.50 -1.30
CA VAL A 85 -4.06 -12.76 -1.10
C VAL A 85 -3.46 -13.27 -2.42
N PHE A 86 -4.23 -13.18 -3.50
CA PHE A 86 -3.79 -13.56 -4.83
C PHE A 86 -2.67 -12.67 -5.36
N ASP A 87 -2.73 -11.36 -5.13
CA ASP A 87 -1.70 -10.38 -5.50
C ASP A 87 -0.37 -10.68 -4.80
N ILE A 88 -0.42 -10.99 -3.49
CA ILE A 88 0.76 -11.45 -2.72
C ILE A 88 1.32 -12.76 -3.29
N TYR A 89 0.45 -13.70 -3.67
CA TYR A 89 0.87 -14.96 -4.29
C TYR A 89 1.49 -14.76 -5.68
N ALA A 90 0.92 -13.88 -6.51
CA ALA A 90 1.45 -13.54 -7.82
C ALA A 90 2.82 -12.84 -7.69
N MET A 91 2.98 -11.95 -6.72
CA MET A 91 4.27 -11.33 -6.40
C MET A 91 5.32 -12.37 -5.99
N TYR A 92 4.95 -13.38 -5.20
CA TYR A 92 5.82 -14.51 -4.87
C TYR A 92 6.19 -15.34 -6.11
N LEU A 93 5.23 -15.63 -6.98
CA LEU A 93 5.47 -16.41 -8.21
C LEU A 93 6.38 -15.65 -9.19
N SER A 94 6.18 -14.34 -9.31
CA SER A 94 7.00 -13.44 -10.13
C SER A 94 8.44 -13.41 -9.63
N HIS A 95 8.65 -13.39 -8.30
CA HIS A 95 9.98 -13.51 -7.69
C HIS A 95 10.62 -14.88 -7.97
N TYR A 96 9.87 -15.97 -7.82
CA TYR A 96 10.36 -17.33 -8.11
C TYR A 96 10.82 -17.49 -9.57
N HIS A 97 10.08 -16.92 -10.52
CA HIS A 97 10.39 -17.03 -11.95
C HIS A 97 11.41 -16.00 -12.48
N THR A 98 11.51 -14.80 -11.88
CA THR A 98 12.34 -13.71 -12.40
C THR A 98 13.71 -13.59 -11.71
N GLN A 99 13.93 -14.28 -10.58
CA GLN A 99 15.18 -14.51 -9.82
C GLN A 99 16.18 -13.34 -9.56
N LYS A 100 16.05 -12.11 -10.11
CA LYS A 100 17.09 -11.06 -9.95
C LYS A 100 16.62 -9.61 -9.91
N LEU A 101 15.38 -9.29 -10.28
CA LEU A 101 14.93 -7.89 -10.45
C LEU A 101 14.02 -7.35 -9.33
N GLY A 102 13.39 -8.23 -8.53
CA GLY A 102 12.34 -7.85 -7.58
C GLY A 102 12.76 -7.82 -6.10
N ASP A 103 13.89 -8.42 -5.75
CA ASP A 103 14.27 -8.71 -4.36
C ASP A 103 14.44 -7.43 -3.54
N PHE A 104 15.02 -6.41 -4.18
CA PHE A 104 15.17 -5.08 -3.58
C PHE A 104 13.80 -4.43 -3.32
N PHE A 105 12.86 -4.54 -4.26
CA PHE A 105 11.53 -3.95 -4.13
C PHE A 105 10.66 -4.68 -3.09
N ILE A 106 10.74 -6.02 -3.03
CA ILE A 106 10.09 -6.82 -1.99
C ILE A 106 10.68 -6.51 -0.61
N GLY A 107 12.01 -6.41 -0.50
CA GLY A 107 12.66 -5.98 0.74
C GLY A 107 12.24 -4.57 1.17
N CYS A 108 12.02 -3.68 0.20
CA CYS A 108 11.46 -2.37 0.46
C CYS A 108 10.03 -2.46 1.01
N LEU A 109 9.15 -3.25 0.39
CA LEU A 109 7.78 -3.50 0.87
C LEU A 109 7.77 -4.00 2.32
N PHE A 110 8.58 -5.01 2.66
CA PHE A 110 8.67 -5.49 4.04
C PHE A 110 9.16 -4.42 5.02
N THR A 111 10.14 -3.62 4.61
CA THR A 111 10.63 -2.50 5.43
C THR A 111 9.52 -1.47 5.66
N THR A 112 8.69 -1.19 4.64
CA THR A 112 7.59 -0.25 4.78
C THR A 112 6.52 -0.73 5.77
N GLU A 113 6.27 -2.04 5.84
CA GLU A 113 5.30 -2.65 6.78
C GLU A 113 5.76 -2.68 8.25
N PHE A 114 7.04 -2.45 8.51
CA PHE A 114 7.54 -2.33 9.88
C PHE A 114 6.94 -1.12 10.64
N SER A 115 6.53 -0.07 9.92
CA SER A 115 5.95 1.14 10.53
C SER A 115 4.50 0.97 11.00
N THR A 116 3.77 0.02 10.42
CA THR A 116 2.33 -0.25 10.62
C THR A 116 1.96 -0.64 12.07
N PRO A 117 2.69 -1.52 12.78
CA PRO A 117 2.38 -1.86 14.18
C PRO A 117 2.43 -0.64 15.12
N PHE A 118 3.38 0.27 14.94
CA PHE A 118 3.51 1.46 15.80
C PHE A 118 2.34 2.44 15.63
N VAL A 119 1.85 2.61 14.40
CA VAL A 119 0.67 3.43 14.09
C VAL A 119 -0.58 2.82 14.73
N SER A 120 -0.72 1.49 14.65
CA SER A 120 -1.85 0.75 15.24
C SER A 120 -1.85 0.84 16.77
N ILE A 121 -0.71 0.64 17.42
CA ILE A 121 -0.55 0.83 18.86
C ILE A 121 -0.94 2.26 19.27
N GLY A 122 -0.57 3.26 18.46
CA GLY A 122 -0.96 4.65 18.68
C GLY A 122 -2.47 4.87 18.67
N LYS A 123 -3.23 4.18 17.81
CA LYS A 123 -4.70 4.22 17.79
C LYS A 123 -5.29 3.49 19.00
N ILE A 124 -4.76 2.32 19.35
CA ILE A 124 -5.20 1.52 20.51
C ILE A 124 -5.03 2.31 21.81
N LEU A 125 -3.87 2.96 22.00
CA LEU A 125 -3.60 3.83 23.15
C LEU A 125 -4.61 4.97 23.27
N ILE A 126 -5.08 5.51 22.14
CA ILE A 126 -6.08 6.57 22.13
C ILE A 126 -7.45 6.04 22.57
N GLN A 127 -7.81 4.85 22.08
CA GLN A 127 -9.07 4.19 22.38
C GLN A 127 -9.14 3.70 23.83
N LEU A 128 -8.01 3.32 24.42
CA LEU A 128 -7.89 2.97 25.85
C LEU A 128 -7.88 4.20 26.79
N GLY A 129 -8.04 5.41 26.27
CA GLY A 129 -8.05 6.64 27.08
C GLY A 129 -6.68 7.07 27.63
N LEU A 130 -5.59 6.37 27.27
CA LEU A 130 -4.23 6.63 27.75
C LEU A 130 -3.53 7.80 27.03
N ASN A 131 -4.31 8.75 26.51
CA ASN A 131 -3.89 9.88 25.68
C ASN A 131 -2.89 10.82 26.34
N ASN A 132 -2.91 10.93 27.67
CA ASN A 132 -2.07 11.86 28.44
C ASN A 132 -0.82 11.21 29.05
N THR A 133 -0.55 9.94 28.73
CA THR A 133 0.58 9.21 29.30
C THR A 133 1.88 9.51 28.55
N ARG A 134 3.02 9.38 29.25
CA ARG A 134 4.36 9.40 28.60
C ARG A 134 4.47 8.32 27.52
N LEU A 135 3.73 7.22 27.67
CA LEU A 135 3.65 6.12 26.71
C LEU A 135 3.09 6.57 25.36
N HIS A 136 2.02 7.39 25.35
CA HIS A 136 1.48 7.97 24.11
C HIS A 136 2.49 8.89 23.40
N ARG A 137 3.28 9.65 24.17
CA ARG A 137 4.32 10.53 23.64
C ARG A 137 5.50 9.76 23.04
N ILE A 138 6.00 8.74 23.75
CA ILE A 138 7.08 7.88 23.26
C ILE A 138 6.63 7.14 22.01
N ASN A 139 5.42 6.57 22.02
CA ASN A 139 4.86 5.92 20.84
C ASN A 139 4.72 6.89 19.66
N GLY A 140 4.30 8.14 19.89
CA GLY A 140 4.23 9.16 18.84
C GLY A 140 5.59 9.48 18.20
N ILE A 141 6.66 9.54 18.98
CA ILE A 141 8.03 9.73 18.48
C ILE A 141 8.50 8.49 17.70
N ILE A 142 8.25 7.28 18.22
CA ILE A 142 8.58 6.03 17.54
C ILE A 142 7.84 5.95 16.19
N VAL A 143 6.56 6.32 16.14
CA VAL A 143 5.78 6.38 14.89
C VAL A 143 6.38 7.39 13.91
N LEU A 144 6.75 8.58 14.35
CA LEU A 144 7.38 9.58 13.47
C LEU A 144 8.71 9.10 12.90
N LEU A 145 9.58 8.54 13.75
CA LEU A 145 10.90 8.04 13.34
C LEU A 145 10.79 6.83 12.42
N SER A 146 9.98 5.83 12.79
CA SER A 146 9.75 4.64 11.98
C SER A 146 9.11 4.99 10.63
N PHE A 147 8.10 5.86 10.61
CA PHE A 147 7.46 6.27 9.36
C PHE A 147 8.42 7.04 8.45
N PHE A 148 9.24 7.94 9.00
CA PHE A 148 10.24 8.66 8.22
C PHE A 148 11.30 7.71 7.63
N THR A 149 11.93 6.88 8.46
CA THR A 149 13.03 6.00 8.04
C THR A 149 12.55 4.89 7.11
N CYS A 150 11.43 4.22 7.44
CA CYS A 150 10.97 3.04 6.71
C CYS A 150 10.18 3.37 5.44
N ARG A 151 9.50 4.51 5.37
CA ARG A 151 8.62 4.87 4.24
C ARG A 151 9.20 6.00 3.39
N ILE A 152 9.70 7.08 3.98
CA ILE A 152 10.20 8.24 3.23
C ILE A 152 11.66 8.06 2.78
N LEU A 153 12.56 7.71 3.71
CA LEU A 153 14.01 7.61 3.43
C LEU A 153 14.36 6.41 2.54
N LEU A 154 13.47 5.42 2.50
CA LEU A 154 13.63 4.21 1.71
C LEU A 154 13.67 4.50 0.19
N PHE A 155 12.90 5.48 -0.30
CA PHE A 155 12.94 5.85 -1.71
C PHE A 155 14.27 6.51 -2.14
N PRO A 156 14.80 7.54 -1.44
CA PRO A 156 16.15 8.05 -1.68
C PRO A 156 17.23 6.97 -1.58
N PHE A 157 17.10 6.06 -0.61
CA PHE A 157 18.04 4.95 -0.44
C PHE A 157 18.03 3.99 -1.65
N MET A 158 16.84 3.69 -2.20
CA MET A 158 16.71 2.94 -3.44
C MET A 158 17.46 3.60 -4.61
N TYR A 159 17.23 4.90 -4.83
CA TYR A 159 17.93 5.64 -5.89
C TYR A 159 19.44 5.70 -5.67
N TRP A 160 19.88 5.77 -4.42
CA TRP A 160 21.30 5.75 -4.06
C TRP A 160 21.96 4.41 -4.34
N MET A 161 21.34 3.31 -3.92
CA MET A 161 21.84 1.96 -4.18
C MET A 161 21.90 1.67 -5.68
N TYR A 162 20.88 2.10 -6.43
CA TYR A 162 20.86 1.99 -7.89
C TYR A 162 21.98 2.83 -8.54
N GLY A 163 22.16 4.09 -8.14
CA GLY A 163 23.25 4.94 -8.63
C GLY A 163 24.63 4.36 -8.36
N ARG A 164 24.80 3.69 -7.20
CA ARG A 164 26.05 3.03 -6.83
C ARG A 164 26.34 1.78 -7.67
N GLN A 165 25.31 1.04 -8.11
CA GLN A 165 25.48 -0.11 -9.00
C GLN A 165 25.92 0.29 -10.42
N PHE A 166 25.44 1.42 -10.93
CA PHE A 166 25.75 1.88 -12.29
C PHE A 166 26.83 2.98 -12.35
N GLY A 167 27.35 3.44 -11.22
CA GLY A 167 28.36 4.50 -11.15
C GLY A 167 27.84 5.89 -11.54
N ILE A 168 26.53 6.13 -11.44
CA ILE A 168 25.86 7.36 -11.88
C ILE A 168 25.58 8.26 -10.67
N PRO A 169 25.82 9.58 -10.74
CA PRO A 169 25.49 10.49 -9.65
C PRO A 169 23.96 10.57 -9.43
N LEU A 170 23.53 10.64 -8.16
CA LEU A 170 22.13 10.57 -7.69
C LEU A 170 21.11 11.36 -8.53
N HIS A 171 21.46 12.56 -8.98
CA HIS A 171 20.55 13.43 -9.74
C HIS A 171 20.32 12.94 -11.19
N ARG A 172 21.28 12.24 -11.79
CA ARG A 172 21.18 11.65 -13.13
C ARG A 172 20.44 10.32 -13.14
N VAL A 173 20.35 9.64 -11.98
CA VAL A 173 19.61 8.39 -11.83
C VAL A 173 18.13 8.57 -12.19
N VAL A 174 17.55 9.73 -11.84
CA VAL A 174 16.16 10.08 -12.18
C VAL A 174 15.96 10.13 -13.71
N PHE A 175 16.94 10.62 -14.47
CA PHE A 175 16.83 10.70 -15.93
C PHE A 175 17.20 9.39 -16.64
N HIS A 176 17.91 8.50 -15.96
CA HIS A 176 18.31 7.19 -16.50
C HIS A 176 17.24 6.11 -16.24
N LEU A 177 16.41 6.25 -15.21
CA LEU A 177 15.28 5.35 -14.99
C LEU A 177 14.16 5.60 -16.03
N PRO A 178 13.50 4.53 -16.53
CA PRO A 178 12.35 4.70 -17.40
C PRO A 178 11.27 5.51 -16.68
N LEU A 179 10.65 6.44 -17.41
CA LEU A 179 9.73 7.43 -16.85
C LEU A 179 8.55 6.77 -16.09
N GLN A 180 8.11 5.60 -16.54
CA GLN A 180 7.09 4.77 -15.88
C GLN A 180 7.48 4.37 -14.44
N CYS A 181 8.75 4.06 -14.19
CA CYS A 181 9.23 3.65 -12.87
C CYS A 181 9.30 4.85 -11.91
N ASN A 182 9.75 6.02 -12.39
CA ASN A 182 9.71 7.24 -11.59
C ASN A 182 8.28 7.70 -11.28
N VAL A 183 7.37 7.60 -12.24
CA VAL A 183 5.95 7.89 -12.01
C VAL A 183 5.35 6.93 -10.99
N GLY A 184 5.60 5.63 -11.12
CA GLY A 184 5.16 4.64 -10.12
C GLY A 184 5.72 4.94 -8.73
N ASN A 185 7.00 5.30 -8.65
CA ASN A 185 7.65 5.64 -7.39
C ASN A 185 7.07 6.91 -6.75
N LEU A 186 6.78 7.94 -7.56
CA LEU A 186 6.13 9.17 -7.12
C LEU A 186 4.70 8.91 -6.62
N VAL A 187 3.93 8.06 -7.33
CA VAL A 187 2.58 7.66 -6.93
C VAL A 187 2.58 6.91 -5.60
N LEU A 188 3.61 6.09 -5.33
CA LEU A 188 3.76 5.40 -4.04
C LEU A 188 4.23 6.35 -2.92
N LEU A 189 5.13 7.28 -3.22
CA LEU A 189 5.70 8.21 -2.24
C LEU A 189 4.73 9.34 -1.86
N ALA A 190 3.94 9.86 -2.80
CA ALA A 190 3.08 11.03 -2.57
C ALA A 190 2.05 10.84 -1.45
N PRO A 191 1.29 9.72 -1.38
CA PRO A 191 0.43 9.43 -0.24
C PRO A 191 1.23 9.36 1.07
N GLN A 192 2.39 8.71 1.06
CA GLN A 192 3.21 8.54 2.27
C GLN A 192 3.68 9.89 2.82
N ILE A 193 4.12 10.82 1.95
CA ILE A 193 4.47 12.19 2.35
C ILE A 193 3.26 12.91 2.98
N TYR A 194 2.08 12.79 2.34
CA TYR A 194 0.86 13.40 2.87
C TYR A 194 0.52 12.90 4.28
N TRP A 195 0.58 11.59 4.49
CA TRP A 195 0.37 10.97 5.80
C TRP A 195 1.39 11.43 6.84
N PHE A 196 2.65 11.58 6.45
CA PHE A 196 3.69 12.08 7.35
C PHE A 196 3.44 13.54 7.77
N ILE A 197 3.03 14.41 6.85
CA ILE A 197 2.65 15.80 7.15
C ILE A 197 1.46 15.81 8.14
N LEU A 198 0.50 14.92 7.96
CA LEU A 198 -0.64 14.80 8.88
C LEU A 198 -0.20 14.35 10.28
N LEU A 199 0.73 13.40 10.38
CA LEU A 199 1.33 12.95 11.64
C LEU A 199 2.10 14.08 12.34
N LEU A 200 2.91 14.84 11.60
CA LEU A 200 3.62 16.01 12.11
C LEU A 200 2.67 17.09 12.63
N ARG A 201 1.60 17.39 11.88
CA ARG A 201 0.56 18.33 12.34
C ARG A 201 -0.12 17.85 13.62
N LYS A 202 -0.39 16.55 13.74
CA LYS A 202 -0.95 15.95 14.97
C LYS A 202 0.03 16.08 16.13
N ALA A 203 1.31 15.76 15.92
CA ALA A 203 2.35 15.89 16.94
C ALA A 203 2.55 17.35 17.40
N ASN A 204 2.54 18.30 16.46
CA ASN A 204 2.66 19.73 16.77
C ASN A 204 1.46 20.24 17.60
N ARG A 205 0.23 19.80 17.29
CA ARG A 205 -0.95 20.12 18.10
C ARG A 205 -0.83 19.58 19.53
N LEU A 206 -0.32 18.36 19.71
CA LEU A 206 -0.09 17.77 21.03
C LEU A 206 0.99 18.54 21.80
N TYR A 207 2.08 18.92 21.13
CA TYR A 207 3.16 19.71 21.73
C TYR A 207 2.68 21.10 22.18
N LEU A 208 1.93 21.81 21.32
CA LEU A 208 1.35 23.13 21.65
C LEU A 208 0.34 23.05 22.80
N ARG A 209 -0.47 21.98 22.88
CA ARG A 209 -1.43 21.76 23.97
C ARG A 209 -0.75 21.52 25.31
N GLN A 210 0.42 20.86 25.31
CA GLN A 210 1.26 20.71 26.52
C GLN A 210 1.91 22.03 26.94
N ARG A 211 2.32 22.87 25.98
CA ARG A 211 2.94 24.16 26.27
C ARG A 211 1.95 25.18 26.85
N LYS A 212 0.65 25.05 26.53
CA LYS A 212 -0.46 25.81 27.15
C LYS A 212 -0.95 25.20 28.48
N GLY A 213 -0.05 24.65 29.31
CA GLY A 213 -0.36 24.18 30.68
C GLY A 213 -1.16 25.21 31.49
N PRO A 214 -1.92 24.76 32.52
CA PRO A 214 -3.13 25.43 32.98
C PRO A 214 -2.88 26.89 33.31
N ALA A 215 -3.68 27.79 32.73
CA ALA A 215 -3.77 29.15 33.25
C ALA A 215 -4.05 29.04 34.74
N ARG A 216 -3.08 29.52 35.54
CA ARG A 216 -3.19 29.66 36.98
C ARG A 216 -4.50 30.41 37.23
N LYS A 217 -5.50 29.71 37.79
CA LYS A 217 -6.65 30.37 38.40
C LYS A 217 -6.12 30.95 39.70
N ASP A 218 -5.66 32.19 39.62
CA ASP A 218 -5.57 33.06 40.80
C ASP A 218 -6.99 33.43 41.26
#